data_AF-A0A8I1AC92-F1
#
_entry.id   AF-A0A8I1AC92-F1
#
_cell.length_a   1.000
_cell.length_b   1.000
_cell.length_c   1.000
_cell.angle_alpha   90.00
_cell.angle_beta   90.00
_cell.angle_gamma   90.00
#
_symmetry.space_group_name_H-M   'P 1'
#
loop_
_entity.id
_entity.type
_entity.pdbx_description
1 polymer ?
#
loop_
_entity_poly.entity_id
_entity_poly.type
_entity_poly.pdbx_seq_one_letter_code
_entity_poly.pdbx_strand_id
1 'polypeptide(L)' 'MYLTPRERGIVIRALTKVLETEPPYTRADEYKKLLDRLKSEQEREDDEHPRQEYIYNMDDG' A
#
# COMPACT_ATOMS: atom_id res chain seq x y z
N MET A 1 -15.85 3.46 5.51
CA MET A 1 -14.89 4.49 5.07
C MET A 1 -13.94 3.83 4.07
N TYR A 2 -13.81 4.39 2.88
CA TYR A 2 -12.85 3.92 1.88
C TYR A 2 -11.64 4.84 1.91
N LEU A 3 -10.44 4.27 1.98
CA LEU A 3 -9.19 5.02 1.91
C LEU A 3 -8.86 5.28 0.44
N THR A 4 -8.42 6.49 0.11
CA THR A 4 -7.82 6.75 -1.21
C THR A 4 -6.52 5.94 -1.37
N PRO A 5 -6.04 5.71 -2.61
CA PRO A 5 -4.79 4.96 -2.85
C PRO A 5 -3.59 5.55 -2.07
N ARG A 6 -3.54 6.88 -1.97
CA ARG A 6 -2.51 7.60 -1.23
C ARG A 6 -2.60 7.35 0.28
N GLU A 7 -3.80 7.44 0.84
CA GLU A 7 -4.03 7.17 2.26
C GLU A 7 -3.75 5.71 2.61
N ARG A 8 -4.17 4.77 1.76
CA ARG A 8 -3.87 3.34 1.90
C ARG A 8 -2.38 3.06 1.93
N GLY A 9 -1.60 3.64 1.03
CA GLY A 9 -0.15 3.50 1.02
C GLY A 9 0.56 4.12 2.24
N ILE A 10 -0.04 5.13 2.88
CA ILE A 10 0.45 5.68 4.17
C ILE A 10 0.16 4.69 5.29
N VAL A 11 -1.06 4.16 5.35
CA VAL A 11 -1.51 3.21 6.38
C VAL A 11 -0.72 1.90 6.32
N ILE A 12 -0.47 1.35 5.12
CA ILE A 12 0.36 0.15 4.93
C ILE A 12 1.77 0.35 5.52
N ARG A 13 2.40 1.49 5.23
CA ARG A 13 3.75 1.80 5.74
C ARG A 13 3.77 1.96 7.25
N ALA A 14 2.78 2.64 7.81
CA ALA A 14 2.65 2.81 9.26
C ALA A 14 2.41 1.47 9.97
N LEU A 15 1.49 0.64 9.48
CA LEU A 15 1.20 -0.69 10.03
C LEU A 15 2.39 -1.64 9.96
N THR A 16 3.13 -1.61 8.85
CA THR A 16 4.36 -2.42 8.71
C THR A 16 5.35 -2.04 9.79
N LYS A 17 5.61 -0.75 9.98
CA LYS A 17 6.55 -0.26 10.99
C LYS A 17 6.11 -0.62 12.42
N VAL A 18 4.83 -0.49 12.74
CA VAL A 18 4.25 -0.89 14.03
C VAL A 18 4.51 -2.38 14.32
N LEU A 19 4.27 -3.24 13.32
CA LEU A 19 4.51 -4.68 13.45
C LEU A 19 5.99 -5.05 13.59
N GLU A 20 6.90 -4.22 13.08
CA GLU A 20 8.36 -4.41 13.20
C GLU A 20 8.94 -3.88 14.51
N THR A 21 8.39 -2.79 15.06
CA THR A 21 8.99 -2.09 16.21
C THR A 21 8.40 -2.42 17.57
N GLU A 22 7.16 -2.92 17.62
CA GLU A 22 6.49 -3.19 18.90
C GLU A 22 6.57 -4.69 19.26
N PRO A 23 6.74 -5.05 20.56
CA PRO A 23 6.61 -6.45 20.99
C PRO A 23 5.23 -6.96 20.57
N PRO A 24 5.05 -8.28 20.38
CA PRO A 24 3.80 -8.87 19.88
C PRO A 24 2.66 -8.57 20.86
N TYR A 25 2.05 -7.42 20.70
CA TYR A 25 0.88 -7.01 21.44
C TYR A 25 -0.29 -7.88 21.00
N THR A 26 -1.29 -7.95 21.86
CA THR A 26 -2.51 -8.75 21.71
C THR A 26 -3.25 -8.56 20.37
N ARG A 27 -2.92 -7.51 19.60
CA ARG A 27 -3.55 -7.16 18.31
C ARG A 27 -2.65 -7.32 17.08
N ALA A 28 -1.44 -7.86 17.20
CA ALA A 28 -0.55 -8.07 16.06
C ALA A 28 -1.23 -8.87 14.93
N ASP A 29 -2.08 -9.85 15.28
CA ASP A 29 -2.85 -10.65 14.33
C ASP A 29 -3.90 -9.83 13.56
N GLU A 30 -4.57 -8.90 14.23
CA GLU A 30 -5.55 -7.98 13.61
C GLU A 30 -4.87 -7.00 12.67
N TYR A 31 -3.74 -6.43 13.09
CA TYR A 31 -2.94 -5.53 12.26
C TYR A 31 -2.36 -6.25 11.04
N LYS A 32 -1.96 -7.51 11.18
CA LYS A 32 -1.48 -8.32 10.06
C LYS A 32 -2.58 -8.61 9.05
N LYS A 33 -3.80 -8.97 9.49
CA LYS A 33 -4.97 -9.15 8.62
C LYS A 33 -5.36 -7.86 7.90
N LEU A 34 -5.32 -6.73 8.59
CA LEU A 34 -5.60 -5.43 8.01
C LEU A 34 -4.54 -5.06 6.96
N LEU A 35 -3.26 -5.26 7.27
CA LEU A 35 -2.15 -5.00 6.36
C LEU A 35 -2.24 -5.85 5.09
N ASP A 36 -2.55 -7.14 5.23
CA ASP A 36 -2.71 -8.07 4.12
C ASP A 36 -3.83 -7.63 3.17
N ARG A 37 -5.01 -7.31 3.73
CA ARG A 37 -6.14 -6.79 2.97
C ARG A 37 -5.80 -5.50 2.22
N LEU A 38 -5.16 -4.54 2.89
CA LEU A 38 -4.80 -3.26 2.27
C LEU A 38 -3.78 -3.44 1.14
N LYS A 39 -2.85 -4.39 1.27
CA LYS A 39 -1.90 -4.73 0.19
C LYS A 39 -2.63 -5.32 -1.01
N SER A 40 -3.54 -6.28 -0.81
CA SER A 40 -4.34 -6.84 -1.91
C SER A 40 -5.24 -5.81 -2.59
N GLU A 41 -5.83 -4.87 -1.83
CA GLU A 41 -6.60 -3.75 -2.41
C GLU A 41 -5.69 -2.83 -3.22
N GLN A 42 -4.46 -2.57 -2.75
CA GLN A 42 -3.49 -1.78 -3.50
C GLN A 42 -2.99 -2.49 -4.77
N GLU A 43 -2.70 -3.78 -4.73
CA GLU A 43 -2.27 -4.57 -5.90
C GLU A 43 -3.35 -4.62 -6.97
N ARG A 44 -4.62 -4.80 -6.58
CA ARG A 44 -5.74 -4.79 -7.53
C ARG A 44 -5.92 -3.43 -8.22
N GLU A 45 -5.66 -2.33 -7.52
CA GLU A 45 -5.73 -0.99 -8.10
C GLU A 45 -4.50 -0.65 -8.96
N ASP A 46 -3.32 -1.20 -8.66
CA ASP A 46 -2.11 -1.08 -9.51
C ASP A 46 -2.24 -1.95 -10.78
N ASP A 47 -2.97 -3.07 -10.72
CA ASP A 47 -3.27 -3.94 -11.87
C ASP A 47 -4.39 -3.36 -12.77
N GLU A 48 -5.38 -2.68 -12.18
CA GLU A 48 -6.46 -2.01 -12.92
C GLU A 48 -6.04 -0.64 -13.49
N HIS A 49 -5.03 -0.01 -12.88
CA HIS A 49 -4.32 1.14 -13.40
C HIS A 49 -2.83 0.83 -13.44
N PRO A 50 -2.36 0.03 -14.44
CA PRO A 50 -0.92 -0.06 -14.68
C PRO A 50 -0.49 1.37 -14.89
N ARG A 51 0.41 1.86 -14.04
CA ARG A 51 0.89 3.24 -14.12
C ARG A 51 1.15 3.52 -15.58
N GLN A 52 0.33 4.43 -16.14
CA GLN A 52 0.66 5.12 -17.37
C GLN A 52 1.89 5.96 -17.02
N GLU A 53 3.04 5.29 -16.91
CA GLU A 53 4.32 5.90 -17.13
C GLU A 53 4.33 6.20 -18.63
N TYR A 54 3.62 7.27 -18.98
CA TYR A 54 3.92 8.07 -20.14
C TYR A 54 5.38 8.48 -19.97
N ILE A 55 6.28 7.62 -20.43
CA ILE A 55 7.60 8.02 -20.82
C ILE A 55 7.39 8.90 -22.05
N TYR A 56 7.03 10.18 -21.79
CA TYR A 56 7.38 11.27 -22.69
C TYR A 56 8.91 11.35 -22.70
N ASN A 57 9.55 10.43 -23.43
CA ASN A 57 10.83 10.75 -24.03
C ASN A 57 10.50 11.64 -25.22
N MET A 58 10.33 12.93 -24.92
CA MET A 58 10.79 13.96 -25.81
C MET A 58 12.29 13.73 -25.99
N ASP A 59 12.70 13.22 -27.14
CA ASP A 59 13.99 13.59 -27.74
C ASP A 59 13.90 13.37 -29.25
N ASP A 60 13.53 14.45 -29.94
CA ASP A 60 13.84 14.69 -31.35
C ASP A 60 15.36 14.52 -31.56
N GLY A 61 15.74 13.64 -32.48
CA GLY A 61 17.11 13.50 -33.00
C GLY A 61 17.09 13.20 -34.49
#